data_AF-M4CXD8-F1
#
_entry.id   AF-M4CXD8-F1
#
_cell.length_a   1.000
_cell.length_b   1.000
_cell.length_c   1.000
_cell.angle_alpha   90.00
_cell.angle_beta   90.00
_cell.angle_gamma   90.00
#
_symmetry.space_group_name_H-M   'P 1'
#
loop_
_entity.id
_entity.type
_entity.pdbx_description
1 polymer ?
#
loop_
_entity_poly.entity_id
_entity_poly.type
_entity_poly.pdbx_seq_one_letter_code
_entity_poly.pdbx_strand_id
1 'polypeptide(L)'
;MSSPSYYASILCKYLLIIGVVATFFIVVFFNLTYISSQYVDSNIFTIKCEETGPKETTTNLSHLMFVLVGSSSAWKHRRTYIESWWRPNVTRGNIFMDVEPSEEFRPWSPTFPPFKVNEDLRKLSIYPKLANQVHIRIYRSILETYRLQQDDGVRWYVMGDDDSLFFVDNIVDVLSKYDHTEKRYIGMFSESTKSNFRLAFEMAYGGGGYALSYPLVEALVAKLDECIEKYHFIWAGDKLQSYCLADLGADLIPEKGFHQMDLRGDLSGLLSSHPTAPLLSLHHFDAVAPLFPGMNRHGSVLQIMKAANVDQSRMLQQSICYVRASNWTFSVSWGYSAHVYENIFPRSYLKLPIETFRPWLRGWFPFYMFNTRRVSRNPCEAPHWFFFDSIEQVDGGVVTSYTRKFIRNMTSCSFSCDISADPLASIRVFSPITPKEVSSSHDGEEPPLQEEQIDEVEVPEQQIDDILLIDPHNHEYEDITDDATDEAVEDEFNENDDVSSNDENVDVSD
;
A
#
# COMPACT_ATOMS: atom_id res chain seq x y z
N MET A 1 -30.88 -66.07 37.49
CA MET A 1 -30.61 -64.64 37.27
C MET A 1 -29.63 -64.19 38.34
N SER A 2 -28.36 -64.08 38.00
CA SER A 2 -27.28 -63.70 38.92
C SER A 2 -27.35 -62.20 39.19
N SER A 3 -27.37 -61.82 40.47
CA SER A 3 -27.32 -60.42 40.91
C SER A 3 -26.06 -59.72 40.35
N PRO A 4 -26.16 -58.47 39.89
CA PRO A 4 -25.00 -57.73 39.42
C PRO A 4 -23.96 -57.64 40.53
N SER A 5 -22.68 -57.88 40.20
CA SER A 5 -21.59 -57.86 41.16
C SER A 5 -21.56 -56.49 41.86
N TYR A 6 -21.31 -56.50 43.16
CA TYR A 6 -21.21 -55.31 44.02
C TYR A 6 -20.36 -54.19 43.39
N TYR A 7 -19.31 -54.58 42.65
CA TYR A 7 -18.43 -53.69 41.90
C TYR A 7 -19.10 -52.96 40.73
N ALA A 8 -20.01 -53.60 39.99
CA ALA A 8 -20.74 -52.96 38.89
C ALA A 8 -21.71 -51.87 39.40
N SER A 9 -22.32 -52.09 40.58
CA SER A 9 -23.18 -51.10 41.24
C SER A 9 -22.38 -49.88 41.70
N ILE A 10 -21.18 -50.09 42.25
CA ILE A 10 -20.28 -49.02 42.66
C ILE A 10 -19.80 -48.22 41.44
N LEU A 11 -19.39 -48.90 40.36
CA LEU A 11 -18.92 -48.25 39.14
C LEU A 11 -20.01 -47.38 38.50
N CYS A 12 -21.25 -47.87 38.44
CA CYS A 12 -22.39 -47.06 37.97
C CYS A 12 -22.63 -45.82 38.83
N LYS A 13 -22.52 -45.93 40.17
CA LYS A 13 -22.66 -44.77 41.05
C LYS A 13 -21.57 -43.73 40.81
N TYR A 14 -20.31 -44.15 40.63
CA TYR A 14 -19.22 -43.23 40.32
C TYR A 14 -19.38 -42.56 38.95
N LEU A 15 -19.78 -43.31 37.91
CA LEU A 15 -20.05 -42.74 36.59
C LEU A 15 -21.20 -41.73 36.61
N LEU A 16 -22.23 -41.99 37.41
CA LEU A 16 -23.36 -41.08 37.59
C LEU A 16 -22.94 -39.80 38.32
N ILE A 17 -22.09 -39.90 39.35
CA ILE A 17 -21.51 -38.74 40.05
C ILE A 17 -20.63 -37.93 39.10
N ILE A 18 -19.74 -38.58 38.33
CA ILE A 18 -18.87 -37.90 37.37
C ILE A 18 -19.71 -37.20 36.29
N GLY A 19 -20.76 -37.85 35.79
CA GLY A 19 -21.68 -37.27 34.81
C GLY A 19 -22.38 -36.02 35.35
N VAL A 20 -22.88 -36.05 36.60
CA VAL A 20 -23.51 -34.90 37.24
C VAL A 20 -22.52 -33.76 37.44
N VAL A 21 -21.30 -34.07 37.90
CA VAL A 21 -20.23 -33.06 38.08
C VAL A 21 -19.83 -32.43 36.76
N ALA A 22 -19.63 -33.23 35.70
CA ALA A 22 -19.31 -32.72 34.37
C ALA A 22 -20.44 -31.84 33.80
N THR A 23 -21.70 -32.25 33.98
CA THR A 23 -22.86 -31.47 33.54
C THR A 23 -22.96 -30.14 34.29
N PHE A 24 -22.70 -30.15 35.60
CA PHE A 24 -22.65 -28.93 36.41
C PHE A 24 -21.55 -27.97 35.93
N PHE A 25 -20.33 -28.47 35.68
CA PHE A 25 -19.24 -27.64 35.16
C PHE A 25 -19.54 -27.09 33.77
N ILE A 26 -20.13 -27.89 32.88
CA ILE A 26 -20.57 -27.44 31.54
C ILE A 26 -21.60 -26.31 31.69
N VAL A 27 -22.64 -26.50 32.50
CA VAL A 27 -23.70 -25.50 32.71
C VAL A 27 -23.14 -24.23 33.35
N VAL A 28 -22.23 -24.33 34.32
CA VAL A 28 -21.59 -23.17 34.95
C VAL A 28 -20.69 -22.43 33.95
N PHE A 29 -19.89 -23.15 33.16
CA PHE A 29 -19.00 -22.54 32.17
C PHE A 29 -19.78 -21.84 31.06
N PHE A 30 -20.85 -22.46 30.55
CA PHE A 30 -21.74 -21.86 29.55
C PHE A 30 -22.58 -20.69 30.11
N ASN A 31 -22.99 -20.74 31.39
CA ASN A 31 -23.64 -19.58 32.01
C ASN A 31 -22.66 -18.43 32.28
N LEU A 32 -21.41 -18.72 32.64
CA LEU A 32 -20.38 -17.68 32.80
C LEU A 32 -20.07 -17.00 31.47
N THR A 33 -19.95 -17.76 30.37
CA THR A 33 -19.77 -17.16 29.04
C THR A 33 -21.03 -16.42 28.57
N TYR A 34 -22.23 -16.89 28.91
CA TYR A 34 -23.47 -16.17 28.61
C TYR A 34 -23.61 -14.86 29.40
N ILE A 35 -23.24 -14.85 30.69
CA ILE A 35 -23.23 -13.63 31.52
C ILE A 35 -22.14 -12.67 31.04
N SER A 36 -20.96 -13.16 30.66
CA SER A 36 -19.92 -12.31 30.03
C SER A 36 -20.40 -11.76 28.69
N SER A 37 -21.10 -12.54 27.88
CA SER A 37 -21.70 -12.07 26.62
C SER A 37 -22.75 -10.99 26.87
N GLN A 38 -23.61 -11.13 27.88
CA GLN A 38 -24.58 -10.09 28.22
C GLN A 38 -23.94 -8.84 28.82
N TYR A 39 -22.83 -8.94 29.54
CA TYR A 39 -22.06 -7.77 30.02
C TYR A 39 -21.28 -7.07 28.89
N VAL A 40 -20.94 -7.79 27.82
CA VAL A 40 -20.34 -7.21 26.60
C VAL A 40 -21.42 -6.58 25.71
N ASP A 41 -22.64 -7.14 25.67
CA ASP A 41 -23.78 -6.60 24.89
C ASP A 41 -24.58 -5.49 25.60
N SER A 42 -24.38 -5.24 26.91
CA SER A 42 -25.06 -4.16 27.63
C SER A 42 -24.25 -2.86 27.75
N ASN A 43 -23.06 -2.81 27.14
CA ASN A 43 -22.39 -1.56 26.75
C ASN A 43 -22.74 -1.18 25.31
N ILE A 44 -24.01 -1.32 24.92
CA ILE A 44 -24.58 -0.44 23.90
C ILE A 44 -24.39 0.97 24.46
N PHE A 45 -23.34 1.63 23.98
CA PHE A 45 -23.11 3.05 24.13
C PHE A 45 -24.44 3.75 23.87
N THR A 46 -25.06 4.22 24.94
CA THR A 46 -26.02 5.29 24.81
C THR A 46 -25.17 6.47 24.38
N ILE A 47 -25.05 6.68 23.07
CA ILE A 47 -24.48 7.90 22.51
C ILE A 47 -25.37 9.01 23.04
N LYS A 48 -24.99 9.59 24.18
CA LYS A 48 -25.38 10.95 24.48
C LYS A 48 -24.75 11.75 23.34
N CYS A 49 -25.58 12.29 22.47
CA CYS A 49 -25.20 13.42 21.65
C CYS A 49 -24.83 14.55 22.62
N GLU A 50 -23.57 14.54 23.05
CA GLU A 50 -22.93 15.72 23.57
C GLU A 50 -22.84 16.66 22.36
N GLU A 51 -23.54 17.79 22.44
CA GLU A 51 -23.42 18.85 21.45
C GLU A 51 -21.94 19.26 21.44
N THR A 52 -21.22 18.74 20.44
CA THR A 52 -19.84 19.13 20.22
C THR A 52 -19.82 20.62 19.94
N GLY A 53 -18.91 21.30 20.62
CA GLY A 53 -18.53 22.67 20.32
C GLY A 53 -18.13 22.84 18.84
N PRO A 54 -17.74 24.06 18.42
CA PRO A 54 -17.55 24.37 17.00
C PRO A 54 -16.70 23.30 16.32
N LYS A 55 -17.27 22.61 15.31
CA LYS A 55 -16.56 21.60 14.51
C LYS A 55 -15.24 22.21 14.09
N GLU A 56 -14.13 21.69 14.61
CA GLU A 56 -12.82 22.01 14.08
C GLU A 56 -12.86 21.78 12.57
N THR A 57 -12.26 22.70 11.82
CA THR A 57 -12.22 22.62 10.36
C THR A 57 -11.67 21.25 9.94
N THR A 58 -12.28 20.60 8.97
CA THR A 58 -11.81 19.31 8.44
C THR A 58 -10.35 19.42 7.96
N THR A 59 -9.57 18.34 8.13
CA THR A 59 -8.18 18.29 7.66
C THR A 59 -8.15 18.60 6.16
N ASN A 60 -7.19 19.42 5.74
CA ASN A 60 -7.00 19.81 4.35
C ASN A 60 -5.50 19.84 4.06
N LEU A 61 -5.10 20.10 2.82
CA LEU A 61 -3.70 20.04 2.41
C LEU A 61 -2.77 21.00 3.17
N SER A 62 -3.25 22.18 3.60
CA SER A 62 -2.43 23.13 4.38
C SER A 62 -2.17 22.66 5.80
N HIS A 63 -2.77 21.55 6.25
CA HIS A 63 -2.51 20.93 7.54
C HIS A 63 -1.43 19.84 7.47
N LEU A 64 -0.94 19.48 6.28
CA LEU A 64 0.11 18.48 6.10
C LEU A 64 1.50 19.16 6.02
N MET A 65 2.51 18.46 6.53
CA MET A 65 3.93 18.80 6.43
C MET A 65 4.66 17.59 5.86
N PHE A 66 5.14 17.66 4.63
CA PHE A 66 5.89 16.57 4.02
C PHE A 66 7.35 16.59 4.49
N VAL A 67 7.82 15.47 5.01
CA VAL A 67 9.22 15.20 5.37
C VAL A 67 9.74 14.21 4.35
N LEU A 68 10.32 14.73 3.26
CA LEU A 68 10.86 13.88 2.21
C LEU A 68 12.35 13.65 2.45
N VAL A 69 12.85 12.47 2.11
CA VAL A 69 14.27 12.15 2.21
C VAL A 69 14.78 11.61 0.89
N GLY A 70 16.03 11.91 0.57
CA GLY A 70 16.65 11.44 -0.66
C GLY A 70 18.16 11.47 -0.62
N SER A 71 18.74 11.16 -1.77
CA SER A 71 20.17 11.29 -2.00
C SER A 71 20.46 12.17 -3.21
N SER A 72 21.55 12.94 -3.13
CA SER A 72 21.99 13.76 -4.25
C SER A 72 22.38 12.91 -5.48
N SER A 73 22.85 11.68 -5.28
CA SER A 73 23.23 10.77 -6.37
C SER A 73 22.01 10.23 -7.12
N ALA A 74 20.94 9.85 -6.40
CA ALA A 74 19.72 9.31 -7.03
C ALA A 74 18.80 10.40 -7.59
N TRP A 75 18.92 11.65 -7.12
CA TRP A 75 18.03 12.76 -7.47
C TRP A 75 17.81 12.93 -8.98
N LYS A 76 18.86 12.77 -9.79
CA LYS A 76 18.77 12.88 -11.26
C LYS A 76 17.70 11.97 -11.85
N HIS A 77 17.60 10.76 -11.32
CA HIS A 77 16.70 9.71 -11.80
C HIS A 77 15.36 9.74 -11.07
N ARG A 78 15.32 10.13 -9.80
CA ARG A 78 14.10 10.06 -8.97
C ARG A 78 13.27 11.34 -8.93
N ARG A 79 13.83 12.50 -9.26
CA ARG A 79 13.15 13.82 -9.20
C ARG A 79 11.77 13.87 -9.84
N THR A 80 11.54 13.12 -10.92
CA THR A 80 10.26 13.12 -11.64
C THR A 80 9.15 12.47 -10.84
N TYR A 81 9.47 11.53 -9.95
CA TYR A 81 8.49 10.91 -9.07
C TYR A 81 7.91 11.98 -8.13
N ILE A 82 8.76 12.74 -7.46
CA ILE A 82 8.36 13.88 -6.61
C ILE A 82 7.66 14.97 -7.42
N GLU A 83 8.22 15.38 -8.55
CA GLU A 83 7.64 16.44 -9.39
C GLU A 83 6.24 16.11 -9.91
N SER A 84 5.91 14.82 -10.05
CA SER A 84 4.61 14.39 -10.58
C SER A 84 3.43 14.64 -9.63
N TRP A 85 3.67 14.75 -8.32
CA TRP A 85 2.62 14.94 -7.31
C TRP A 85 2.80 16.19 -6.44
N TRP A 86 4.03 16.71 -6.32
CA TRP A 86 4.30 17.93 -5.57
C TRP A 86 3.60 19.13 -6.21
N ARG A 87 2.97 19.99 -5.39
CA ARG A 87 2.21 21.16 -5.87
C ARG A 87 2.90 22.44 -5.42
N PRO A 88 3.69 23.10 -6.29
CA PRO A 88 4.44 24.29 -5.93
C PRO A 88 3.57 25.38 -5.28
N ASN A 89 4.02 25.96 -4.18
CA ASN A 89 3.31 26.95 -3.37
C ASN A 89 2.00 26.47 -2.71
N VAL A 90 1.67 25.17 -2.81
CA VAL A 90 0.46 24.59 -2.22
C VAL A 90 0.83 23.50 -1.20
N THR A 91 1.68 22.55 -1.58
CA THR A 91 2.26 21.59 -0.64
C THR A 91 3.33 22.26 0.22
N ARG A 92 3.40 21.85 1.48
CA ARG A 92 4.37 22.35 2.48
C ARG A 92 5.25 21.21 2.95
N GLY A 93 6.55 21.42 3.02
CA GLY A 93 7.50 20.39 3.38
C GLY A 93 8.90 20.69 2.86
N ASN A 94 9.83 19.78 3.12
CA ASN A 94 11.19 19.85 2.64
C ASN A 94 11.65 18.46 2.19
N ILE A 95 12.60 18.42 1.26
CA ILE A 95 13.36 17.21 0.93
C ILE A 95 14.76 17.29 1.53
N PHE A 96 15.13 16.30 2.32
CA PHE A 96 16.43 16.21 2.99
C PHE A 96 17.39 15.35 2.18
N MET A 97 18.49 15.97 1.76
CA MET A 97 19.56 15.36 1.00
C MET A 97 20.74 15.00 1.91
N ASP A 98 21.49 13.99 1.52
CA ASP A 98 22.72 13.54 2.19
C ASP A 98 23.85 14.57 2.06
N VAL A 99 23.96 15.16 0.87
CA VAL A 99 24.88 16.24 0.55
C VAL A 99 24.17 17.28 -0.31
N GLU A 100 24.85 18.41 -0.53
CA GLU A 100 24.30 19.44 -1.42
C GLU A 100 24.15 18.89 -2.85
N PRO A 101 22.99 19.09 -3.53
CA PRO A 101 22.80 18.64 -4.89
C PRO A 101 23.87 19.14 -5.86
N SER A 102 24.20 18.29 -6.84
CA SER A 102 25.10 18.57 -7.97
C SER A 102 24.85 19.96 -8.58
N GLU A 103 25.91 20.62 -9.03
CA GLU A 103 25.85 21.94 -9.70
C GLU A 103 24.91 21.93 -10.92
N GLU A 104 24.67 20.76 -11.53
CA GLU A 104 23.73 20.62 -12.66
C GLU A 104 22.28 20.95 -12.29
N PHE A 105 21.92 20.92 -10.99
CA PHE A 105 20.60 21.25 -10.48
C PHE A 105 20.50 22.68 -9.93
N ARG A 106 21.49 23.54 -10.22
CA ARG A 106 21.50 24.94 -9.77
C ARG A 106 21.15 25.90 -10.91
N PRO A 107 20.22 26.86 -10.71
CA PRO A 107 19.43 27.06 -9.49
C PRO A 107 18.38 25.95 -9.27
N TRP A 108 18.10 25.65 -8.00
CA TRP A 108 17.09 24.67 -7.63
C TRP A 108 15.73 25.04 -8.22
N SER A 109 15.07 24.10 -8.88
CA SER A 109 13.79 24.38 -9.53
C SER A 109 12.72 24.75 -8.49
N PRO A 110 11.92 25.80 -8.71
CA PRO A 110 10.78 26.10 -7.86
C PRO A 110 9.65 25.06 -8.01
N THR A 111 9.74 24.15 -8.98
CA THR A 111 8.80 23.02 -9.14
C THR A 111 9.02 21.91 -8.12
N PHE A 112 10.18 21.88 -7.46
CA PHE A 112 10.52 20.87 -6.46
C PHE A 112 10.22 21.35 -5.03
N PRO A 113 10.11 20.43 -4.06
CA PRO A 113 10.17 20.79 -2.65
C PRO A 113 11.46 21.56 -2.35
N PRO A 114 11.45 22.54 -1.43
CA PRO A 114 12.68 23.13 -0.92
C PRO A 114 13.59 22.03 -0.37
N PHE A 115 14.87 22.05 -0.75
CA PHE A 115 15.82 21.08 -0.21
C PHE A 115 16.52 21.59 1.04
N LYS A 116 16.92 20.65 1.90
CA LYS A 116 17.83 20.83 3.03
C LYS A 116 18.91 19.75 2.95
N VAL A 117 20.06 20.01 3.55
CA VAL A 117 21.10 18.98 3.74
C VAL A 117 21.05 18.57 5.20
N ASN A 118 20.99 17.26 5.47
CA ASN A 118 20.92 16.76 6.83
C ASN A 118 22.11 17.21 7.69
N GLU A 119 21.88 17.31 8.99
CA GLU A 119 22.96 17.56 9.95
C GLU A 119 23.99 16.42 9.95
N ASP A 120 25.27 16.80 10.07
CA ASP A 120 26.36 15.84 10.23
C ASP A 120 26.25 15.07 11.56
N LEU A 121 25.93 13.78 11.46
CA LEU A 121 25.74 12.89 12.60
C LEU A 121 26.99 12.68 13.45
N ARG A 122 28.20 12.94 12.93
CA ARG A 122 29.47 12.79 13.68
C ARG A 122 29.52 13.65 14.94
N LYS A 123 28.62 14.64 15.04
CA LYS A 123 28.45 15.50 16.22
C LYS A 123 27.75 14.78 17.39
N LEU A 124 27.10 13.65 17.16
CA LEU A 124 26.44 12.85 18.19
C LEU A 124 27.43 11.94 18.90
N SER A 125 27.38 11.89 20.22
CA SER A 125 28.20 10.98 21.04
C SER A 125 28.04 9.51 20.67
N ILE A 126 26.83 9.12 20.26
CA ILE A 126 26.49 7.74 19.92
C ILE A 126 26.95 7.34 18.51
N TYR A 127 27.35 8.29 17.66
CA TYR A 127 27.65 8.06 16.25
C TYR A 127 28.52 6.82 15.96
N PRO A 128 29.63 6.55 16.67
CA PRO A 128 30.48 5.39 16.40
C PRO A 128 29.84 4.04 16.71
N LYS A 129 28.70 4.02 17.43
CA LYS A 129 27.99 2.81 17.86
C LYS A 129 26.71 2.55 17.08
N LEU A 130 26.30 3.46 16.20
CA LEU A 130 25.10 3.30 15.39
C LEU A 130 25.29 2.12 14.43
N ALA A 131 24.33 1.19 14.42
CA ALA A 131 24.33 0.07 13.50
C ALA A 131 24.31 0.56 12.04
N ASN A 132 23.39 1.47 11.71
CA ASN A 132 23.29 2.07 10.37
C ASN A 132 23.20 3.60 10.46
N GLN A 133 24.27 4.28 10.04
CA GLN A 133 24.35 5.74 10.13
C GLN A 133 23.48 6.45 9.07
N VAL A 134 23.29 5.84 7.90
CA VAL A 134 22.49 6.41 6.80
C VAL A 134 21.02 6.45 7.20
N HIS A 135 20.51 5.36 7.77
CA HIS A 135 19.13 5.29 8.24
C HIS A 135 18.85 6.23 9.40
N ILE A 136 19.80 6.42 10.32
CA ILE A 136 19.66 7.39 11.41
C ILE A 136 19.64 8.83 10.88
N ARG A 137 20.38 9.13 9.81
CA ARG A 137 20.33 10.44 9.14
C ARG A 137 18.92 10.69 8.59
N ILE A 138 18.39 9.70 7.86
CA ILE A 138 17.03 9.74 7.30
C ILE A 138 16.01 9.96 8.42
N TYR A 139 16.04 9.15 9.47
CA TYR A 139 15.11 9.24 10.60
C TYR A 139 15.13 10.61 11.29
N ARG A 140 16.31 11.21 11.45
CA ARG A 140 16.47 12.55 12.05
C ARG A 140 15.85 13.68 11.23
N SER A 141 15.49 13.46 9.98
CA SER A 141 14.81 14.47 9.14
C SER A 141 13.49 14.95 9.76
N ILE A 142 12.82 14.15 10.58
CA ILE A 142 11.63 14.58 11.35
C ILE A 142 12.02 15.67 12.36
N LEU A 143 13.06 15.44 13.15
CA LEU A 143 13.59 16.40 14.12
C LEU A 143 14.09 17.67 13.43
N GLU A 144 14.82 17.51 12.32
CA GLU A 144 15.33 18.65 11.56
C GLU A 144 14.19 19.48 10.96
N THR A 145 13.14 18.85 10.44
CA THR A 145 11.94 19.55 9.94
C THR A 145 11.26 20.32 11.06
N TYR A 146 11.07 19.70 12.23
CA TYR A 146 10.46 20.36 13.38
C TYR A 146 11.26 21.60 13.82
N ARG A 147 12.59 21.53 13.80
CA ARG A 147 13.47 22.66 14.13
C ARG A 147 13.38 23.83 13.16
N LEU A 148 12.84 23.65 11.95
CA LEU A 148 12.63 24.75 11.01
C LEU A 148 11.50 25.69 11.43
N GLN A 149 10.64 25.31 12.38
CA GLN A 149 9.53 26.13 12.89
C GLN A 149 8.60 26.64 11.78
N GLN A 150 8.36 25.79 10.76
CA GLN A 150 7.46 26.06 9.62
C GLN A 150 6.08 25.42 9.82
N ASP A 151 5.75 25.14 11.07
CA ASP A 151 4.75 24.17 11.48
C ASP A 151 3.43 24.77 11.99
N ASP A 152 3.24 26.08 11.77
CA ASP A 152 1.99 26.78 12.09
C ASP A 152 0.80 26.10 11.39
N GLY A 153 -0.21 25.73 12.17
CA GLY A 153 -1.38 24.99 11.70
C GLY A 153 -1.11 23.58 11.17
N VAL A 154 0.09 23.00 11.35
CA VAL A 154 0.34 21.59 10.99
C VAL A 154 -0.46 20.68 11.91
N ARG A 155 -1.09 19.66 11.31
CA ARG A 155 -1.76 18.57 12.01
C ARG A 155 -1.04 17.23 11.81
N TRP A 156 -0.39 17.07 10.67
CA TRP A 156 0.21 15.81 10.25
C TRP A 156 1.57 16.04 9.60
N TYR A 157 2.58 15.31 10.05
CA TYR A 157 3.84 15.13 9.35
C TYR A 157 3.74 13.86 8.49
N VAL A 158 3.95 13.97 7.18
CA VAL A 158 3.89 12.85 6.24
C VAL A 158 5.30 12.57 5.74
N MET A 159 5.87 11.42 6.10
CA MET A 159 7.19 10.99 5.66
C MET A 159 7.10 10.24 4.32
N GLY A 160 8.12 10.39 3.48
CA GLY A 160 8.34 9.56 2.29
C GLY A 160 9.75 9.71 1.73
N ASP A 161 10.12 8.83 0.81
CA ASP A 161 11.41 8.81 0.13
C ASP A 161 11.34 9.56 -1.21
N ASP A 162 12.48 9.76 -1.86
CA ASP A 162 12.60 10.48 -3.12
C ASP A 162 12.03 9.73 -4.33
N ASP A 163 11.68 8.46 -4.15
CA ASP A 163 10.94 7.58 -5.04
C ASP A 163 9.57 7.14 -4.50
N SER A 164 9.02 7.84 -3.51
CA SER A 164 7.61 7.72 -3.13
C SER A 164 6.72 8.59 -4.04
N LEU A 165 5.72 7.97 -4.66
CA LEU A 165 4.66 8.63 -5.43
C LEU A 165 3.41 8.79 -4.57
N PHE A 166 3.10 10.02 -4.13
CA PHE A 166 1.94 10.27 -3.26
C PHE A 166 0.66 10.70 -3.98
N PHE A 167 -0.46 10.16 -3.52
CA PHE A 167 -1.82 10.54 -3.90
C PHE A 167 -2.38 11.50 -2.85
N VAL A 168 -1.90 12.74 -2.92
CA VAL A 168 -2.05 13.77 -1.88
C VAL A 168 -3.51 14.05 -1.48
N ASP A 169 -4.45 14.09 -2.41
CA ASP A 169 -5.86 14.33 -2.09
C ASP A 169 -6.43 13.15 -1.28
N ASN A 170 -6.09 11.91 -1.64
CA ASN A 170 -6.48 10.73 -0.87
C ASN A 170 -5.84 10.72 0.53
N ILE A 171 -4.58 11.16 0.67
CA ILE A 171 -3.93 11.28 1.98
C ILE A 171 -4.69 12.28 2.86
N VAL A 172 -5.07 13.44 2.32
CA VAL A 172 -5.88 14.43 3.04
C VAL A 172 -7.21 13.82 3.50
N ASP A 173 -7.92 13.14 2.60
CA ASP A 173 -9.23 12.55 2.88
C ASP A 173 -9.12 11.43 3.94
N VAL A 174 -8.10 10.56 3.86
CA VAL A 174 -7.87 9.52 4.86
C VAL A 174 -7.50 10.11 6.22
N LEU A 175 -6.58 11.07 6.27
CA LEU A 175 -6.18 11.71 7.53
C LEU A 175 -7.28 12.56 8.16
N SER A 176 -8.27 13.01 7.38
CA SER A 176 -9.44 13.73 7.90
C SER A 176 -10.33 12.89 8.83
N LYS A 177 -10.23 11.55 8.76
CA LYS A 177 -10.99 10.60 9.58
C LYS A 177 -10.45 10.49 11.00
N TYR A 178 -9.19 10.88 11.21
CA TYR A 178 -8.48 10.68 12.47
C TYR A 178 -8.44 11.97 13.29
N ASP A 179 -8.61 11.83 14.61
CA ASP A 179 -8.36 12.93 15.53
C ASP A 179 -6.86 13.23 15.57
N HIS A 180 -6.50 14.37 14.98
CA HIS A 180 -5.14 14.88 14.89
C HIS A 180 -4.58 15.44 16.21
N THR A 181 -5.42 15.63 17.22
CA THR A 181 -5.01 16.08 18.56
C THR A 181 -4.53 14.92 19.44
N GLU A 182 -4.80 13.68 19.02
CA GLU A 182 -4.27 12.48 19.64
C GLU A 182 -2.94 12.06 19.01
N LYS A 183 -2.15 11.25 19.73
CA LYS A 183 -0.92 10.66 19.20
C LYS A 183 -1.26 9.53 18.23
N ARG A 184 -1.13 9.79 16.93
CA ARG A 184 -1.43 8.85 15.86
C ARG A 184 -0.21 8.55 15.01
N TYR A 185 0.06 7.26 14.81
CA TYR A 185 1.03 6.73 13.85
C TYR A 185 0.29 5.91 12.80
N ILE A 186 0.21 6.41 11.57
CA ILE A 186 -0.63 5.86 10.51
C ILE A 186 0.25 5.52 9.31
N GLY A 187 0.20 4.30 8.81
CA GLY A 187 1.00 3.85 7.67
C GLY A 187 0.75 2.38 7.37
N MET A 188 1.66 1.70 6.68
CA MET A 188 1.47 0.29 6.36
C MET A 188 2.79 -0.48 6.36
N PHE A 189 2.72 -1.75 6.78
CA PHE A 189 3.80 -2.70 6.64
C PHE A 189 3.93 -3.17 5.19
N SER A 190 5.04 -3.81 4.85
CA SER A 190 5.34 -4.23 3.48
C SER A 190 4.41 -5.34 2.95
N GLU A 191 4.19 -5.40 1.64
CA GLU A 191 3.53 -6.51 0.97
C GLU A 191 4.31 -7.83 1.09
N SER A 192 5.61 -7.76 1.38
CA SER A 192 6.52 -8.89 1.49
C SER A 192 6.52 -9.48 2.90
N THR A 193 6.16 -10.77 3.00
CA THR A 193 6.21 -11.50 4.28
C THR A 193 7.62 -11.50 4.87
N LYS A 194 8.64 -11.61 4.02
CA LYS A 194 10.04 -11.73 4.43
C LYS A 194 10.61 -10.40 4.89
N SER A 195 10.21 -9.31 4.23
CA SER A 195 10.56 -7.95 4.68
C SER A 195 10.02 -7.73 6.09
N ASN A 196 8.73 -8.00 6.31
CA ASN A 196 8.10 -7.82 7.62
C ASN A 196 8.68 -8.75 8.68
N PHE A 197 9.01 -10.00 8.31
CA PHE A 197 9.64 -10.95 9.22
C PHE A 197 11.03 -10.51 9.67
N ARG A 198 11.84 -9.96 8.75
CA ARG A 198 13.19 -9.47 9.06
C ARG A 198 13.16 -8.16 9.85
N LEU A 199 12.29 -7.23 9.45
CA LEU A 199 12.20 -5.91 10.07
C LEU A 199 11.15 -5.91 11.17
N ALA A 200 9.88 -5.68 10.84
CA ALA A 200 8.75 -5.77 11.76
C ALA A 200 7.40 -5.83 11.03
N PHE A 201 6.41 -6.49 11.65
CA PHE A 201 5.01 -6.46 11.20
C PHE A 201 4.23 -5.25 11.73
N GLU A 202 4.72 -4.62 12.81
CA GLU A 202 4.08 -3.50 13.52
C GLU A 202 4.85 -2.20 13.27
N MET A 203 5.19 -1.96 12.01
CA MET A 203 5.97 -0.81 11.55
C MET A 203 5.46 -0.36 10.20
N ALA A 204 5.26 0.94 10.03
CA ALA A 204 5.12 1.53 8.71
C ALA A 204 6.50 1.66 8.06
N TYR A 205 6.63 1.18 6.83
CA TYR A 205 7.86 1.33 6.07
C TYR A 205 7.97 2.76 5.52
N GLY A 206 9.17 3.33 5.57
CA GLY A 206 9.44 4.73 5.24
C GLY A 206 9.15 5.06 3.78
N GLY A 207 9.60 4.20 2.86
CA GLY A 207 9.38 4.37 1.42
C GLY A 207 7.91 4.28 0.99
N GLY A 208 7.13 3.41 1.64
CA GLY A 208 5.69 3.35 1.51
C GLY A 208 5.01 4.59 2.09
N GLY A 209 5.70 5.34 2.93
CA GLY A 209 5.21 6.55 3.55
C GLY A 209 4.30 6.28 4.73
N TYR A 210 4.28 7.26 5.64
CA TYR A 210 3.43 7.22 6.84
C TYR A 210 3.17 8.64 7.33
N ALA A 211 2.14 8.78 8.17
CA ALA A 211 1.75 10.03 8.80
C ALA A 211 1.86 9.95 10.33
N LEU A 212 2.41 11.00 10.92
CA LEU A 212 2.47 11.22 12.36
C LEU A 212 1.67 12.47 12.71
N SER A 213 0.76 12.37 13.67
CA SER A 213 0.05 13.54 14.22
C SER A 213 1.04 14.53 14.85
N TYR A 214 0.73 15.83 14.81
CA TYR A 214 1.58 16.87 15.41
C TYR A 214 1.96 16.60 16.88
N PRO A 215 1.05 16.24 17.81
CA PRO A 215 1.40 15.98 19.21
C PRO A 215 2.34 14.78 19.40
N LEU A 216 2.28 13.80 18.50
CA LEU A 216 3.22 12.68 18.50
C LEU A 216 4.61 13.13 18.06
N VAL A 217 4.71 13.96 17.02
CA VAL A 217 6.00 14.51 16.57
C VAL A 217 6.61 15.39 17.65
N GLU A 218 5.84 16.28 18.27
CA GLU A 218 6.32 17.13 19.39
C GLU A 218 6.89 16.28 20.53
N ALA A 219 6.18 15.21 20.94
CA ALA A 219 6.67 14.29 21.95
C ALA A 219 7.92 13.53 21.51
N LEU A 220 7.97 13.10 20.24
CA LEU A 220 9.08 12.34 19.67
C LEU A 220 10.36 13.17 19.60
N VAL A 221 10.31 14.38 19.05
CA VAL A 221 11.51 15.21 18.84
C VAL A 221 12.18 15.62 20.15
N ALA A 222 11.42 15.69 21.25
CA ALA A 222 11.95 15.92 22.59
C ALA A 222 12.79 14.75 23.13
N LYS A 223 12.59 13.54 22.59
CA LYS A 223 13.20 12.27 23.05
C LYS A 223 13.96 11.51 21.96
N LEU A 224 13.98 12.03 20.74
CA LEU A 224 14.51 11.32 19.57
C LEU A 224 15.93 10.81 19.78
N ASP A 225 16.82 11.70 20.23
CA ASP A 225 18.24 11.38 20.41
C ASP A 225 18.45 10.35 21.53
N GLU A 226 17.70 10.46 22.64
CA GLU A 226 17.71 9.47 23.73
C GLU A 226 17.20 8.11 23.24
N CYS A 227 16.18 8.09 22.38
CA CYS A 227 15.66 6.86 21.81
C CYS A 227 16.65 6.21 20.82
N ILE A 228 17.30 7.00 19.96
CA ILE A 228 18.38 6.53 19.09
C ILE A 228 19.52 5.94 19.92
N GLU A 229 19.88 6.57 21.03
CA GLU A 229 20.88 6.03 21.96
C GLU A 229 20.45 4.70 22.59
N LYS A 230 19.18 4.58 22.99
CA LYS A 230 18.61 3.34 23.56
C LYS A 230 18.61 2.19 22.56
N TYR A 231 18.28 2.45 21.30
CA TYR A 231 18.11 1.44 20.24
C TYR A 231 19.21 1.48 19.17
N HIS A 232 20.38 2.01 19.49
CA HIS A 232 21.49 2.23 18.53
C HIS A 232 21.93 0.97 17.76
N PHE A 233 21.62 -0.21 18.27
CA PHE A 233 21.92 -1.52 17.70
C PHE A 233 20.94 -1.96 16.61
N ILE A 234 19.80 -1.28 16.43
CA ILE A 234 18.82 -1.61 15.37
C ILE A 234 19.33 -1.05 14.03
N TRP A 235 19.47 -1.92 13.03
CA TRP A 235 19.94 -1.56 11.70
C TRP A 235 18.91 -0.77 10.87
N ALA A 236 17.66 -1.22 10.83
CA ALA A 236 16.62 -0.57 10.04
C ALA A 236 16.06 0.68 10.74
N GLY A 237 16.12 1.83 10.08
CA GLY A 237 15.67 3.12 10.62
C GLY A 237 14.19 3.12 10.98
N ASP A 238 13.35 2.59 10.11
CA ASP A 238 11.91 2.49 10.33
C ASP A 238 11.57 1.64 11.56
N LYS A 239 12.35 0.58 11.80
CA LYS A 239 12.16 -0.32 12.94
C LYS A 239 12.55 0.38 14.23
N LEU A 240 13.66 1.09 14.21
CA LEU A 240 14.06 1.91 15.35
C LEU A 240 13.01 2.97 15.64
N GLN A 241 12.48 3.62 14.60
CA GLN A 241 11.40 4.58 14.74
C GLN A 241 10.16 3.98 15.38
N SER A 242 9.68 2.83 14.89
CA SER A 242 8.46 2.23 15.45
C SER A 242 8.61 1.91 16.93
N TYR A 243 9.82 1.52 17.37
CA TYR A 243 10.14 1.32 18.78
C TYR A 243 10.09 2.63 19.58
N CYS A 244 10.63 3.73 19.02
CA CYS A 244 10.53 5.05 19.63
C CYS A 244 9.08 5.53 19.77
N LEU A 245 8.25 5.28 18.76
CA LEU A 245 6.83 5.64 18.78
C LEU A 245 6.05 4.80 19.79
N ALA A 246 6.34 3.50 19.87
CA ALA A 246 5.75 2.59 20.86
C ALA A 246 6.12 2.99 22.31
N ASP A 247 7.37 3.40 22.57
CA ASP A 247 7.79 3.94 23.87
C ASP A 247 7.00 5.20 24.28
N LEU A 248 6.44 5.94 23.30
CA LEU A 248 5.58 7.11 23.52
C LEU A 248 4.09 6.77 23.62
N GLY A 249 3.76 5.47 23.52
CA GLY A 249 2.40 4.93 23.56
C GLY A 249 1.63 5.05 22.25
N ALA A 250 2.32 5.14 21.11
CA ALA A 250 1.71 5.21 19.79
C ALA A 250 2.03 3.96 18.96
N ASP A 251 1.04 3.06 18.85
CA ASP A 251 1.12 1.88 18.00
C ASP A 251 0.74 2.21 16.55
N LEU A 252 1.21 1.38 15.60
CA LEU A 252 0.86 1.52 14.19
C LEU A 252 -0.64 1.32 13.96
N ILE A 253 -1.24 2.25 13.22
CA ILE A 253 -2.58 2.15 12.65
C ILE A 253 -2.44 1.82 11.15
N PRO A 254 -2.76 0.59 10.72
CA PRO A 254 -2.56 0.17 9.34
C PRO A 254 -3.56 0.82 8.36
N GLU A 255 -3.04 1.53 7.35
CA GLU A 255 -3.80 2.07 6.21
C GLU A 255 -3.36 1.41 4.90
N LYS A 256 -4.22 0.55 4.34
CA LYS A 256 -3.91 -0.35 3.22
C LYS A 256 -3.50 0.32 1.90
N GLY A 257 -3.67 1.64 1.81
CA GLY A 257 -3.32 2.41 0.62
C GLY A 257 -1.88 2.89 0.58
N PHE A 258 -1.14 2.77 1.69
CA PHE A 258 0.31 2.97 1.66
C PHE A 258 0.98 1.68 1.18
N HIS A 259 1.79 1.77 0.12
CA HIS A 259 2.44 0.61 -0.47
C HIS A 259 3.95 0.80 -0.46
N GLN A 260 4.65 -0.04 0.32
CA GLN A 260 6.10 -0.15 0.25
C GLN A 260 6.54 -0.75 -1.09
N MET A 261 5.75 -1.68 -1.64
CA MET A 261 6.01 -2.32 -2.92
C MET A 261 7.33 -3.10 -2.95
N ASP A 262 7.64 -3.81 -1.88
CA ASP A 262 8.69 -4.84 -1.85
C ASP A 262 8.27 -6.02 -2.75
N LEU A 263 8.32 -5.80 -4.04
CA LEU A 263 7.94 -6.67 -5.14
C LEU A 263 8.84 -6.33 -6.33
N ARG A 264 8.99 -7.26 -7.26
CA ARG A 264 9.85 -7.09 -8.43
C ARG A 264 9.11 -7.36 -9.72
N GLY A 265 9.57 -6.73 -10.81
CA GLY A 265 9.06 -6.97 -12.14
C GLY A 265 7.70 -6.32 -12.39
N ASP A 266 6.78 -7.06 -13.04
CA ASP A 266 5.52 -6.51 -13.53
C ASP A 266 4.42 -6.47 -12.46
N LEU A 267 4.05 -5.26 -12.02
CA LEU A 267 3.01 -5.05 -11.01
C LEU A 267 1.58 -5.04 -11.55
N SER A 268 1.38 -5.27 -12.85
CA SER A 268 0.09 -5.10 -13.50
C SER A 268 -1.03 -5.89 -12.82
N GLY A 269 -0.76 -7.11 -12.35
CA GLY A 269 -1.75 -7.89 -11.63
C GLY A 269 -2.15 -7.32 -10.27
N LEU A 270 -1.21 -6.72 -9.54
CA LEU A 270 -1.47 -6.05 -8.25
C LEU A 270 -2.31 -4.79 -8.46
N LEU A 271 -1.85 -3.89 -9.32
CA LEU A 271 -2.51 -2.60 -9.58
C LEU A 271 -3.89 -2.77 -10.25
N SER A 272 -4.10 -3.86 -10.99
CA SER A 272 -5.41 -4.19 -11.58
C SER A 272 -6.43 -4.74 -10.58
N SER A 273 -5.99 -5.10 -9.37
CA SER A 273 -6.82 -5.77 -8.36
C SER A 273 -6.68 -5.11 -6.98
N HIS A 274 -6.35 -3.82 -6.96
CA HIS A 274 -6.18 -3.05 -5.74
C HIS A 274 -7.47 -3.09 -4.89
N PRO A 275 -7.37 -3.15 -3.55
CA PRO A 275 -8.54 -3.12 -2.68
C PRO A 275 -9.35 -1.81 -2.86
N THR A 276 -10.54 -1.77 -2.29
CA THR A 276 -11.38 -0.56 -2.26
C THR A 276 -10.85 0.52 -1.30
N ALA A 277 -9.69 0.31 -0.68
CA ALA A 277 -9.02 1.35 0.09
C ALA A 277 -8.54 2.46 -0.89
N PRO A 278 -8.58 3.74 -0.51
CA PRO A 278 -7.96 4.79 -1.31
C PRO A 278 -6.47 4.51 -1.47
N LEU A 279 -5.94 4.64 -2.68
CA LEU A 279 -4.50 4.56 -2.93
C LEU A 279 -3.83 5.80 -2.33
N LEU A 280 -2.79 5.64 -1.51
CA LEU A 280 -2.11 6.73 -0.80
C LEU A 280 -0.69 6.93 -1.30
N SER A 281 0.04 5.84 -1.57
CA SER A 281 1.39 5.89 -2.09
C SER A 281 1.74 4.67 -2.94
N LEU A 282 2.76 4.83 -3.78
CA LEU A 282 3.49 3.76 -4.45
C LEU A 282 5.00 4.05 -4.31
N HIS A 283 5.84 3.03 -4.26
CA HIS A 283 7.28 3.14 -4.00
C HIS A 283 8.09 2.09 -4.81
N HIS A 284 9.43 2.12 -4.71
CA HIS A 284 10.37 1.17 -5.33
C HIS A 284 10.27 1.07 -6.86
N PHE A 285 10.06 2.21 -7.55
CA PHE A 285 9.96 2.25 -9.02
C PHE A 285 11.19 1.70 -9.74
N ASP A 286 12.36 1.76 -9.10
CA ASP A 286 13.62 1.28 -9.68
C ASP A 286 13.67 -0.26 -9.74
N ALA A 287 12.98 -0.96 -8.82
CA ALA A 287 12.94 -2.42 -8.74
C ALA A 287 11.81 -3.07 -9.56
N VAL A 288 10.91 -2.27 -10.12
CA VAL A 288 9.72 -2.72 -10.85
C VAL A 288 9.78 -2.30 -12.32
N ALA A 289 9.08 -3.05 -13.16
CA ALA A 289 8.92 -2.69 -14.56
C ALA A 289 8.07 -1.39 -14.66
N PRO A 290 8.23 -0.60 -15.75
CA PRO A 290 7.35 0.53 -16.01
C PRO A 290 5.87 0.13 -15.90
N LEU A 291 5.06 0.96 -15.25
CA LEU A 291 3.67 0.62 -14.94
C LEU A 291 2.80 0.38 -16.19
N PHE A 292 3.21 0.95 -17.32
CA PHE A 292 2.53 0.85 -18.60
C PHE A 292 3.45 0.24 -19.66
N PRO A 293 2.97 -0.73 -20.47
CA PRO A 293 3.76 -1.30 -21.55
C PRO A 293 4.19 -0.26 -22.58
N GLY A 294 5.44 -0.35 -23.05
CA GLY A 294 6.00 0.54 -24.07
C GLY A 294 6.38 1.94 -23.56
N MET A 295 6.43 2.15 -22.24
CA MET A 295 6.90 3.38 -21.61
C MET A 295 8.16 3.09 -20.77
N ASN A 296 8.96 4.13 -20.50
CA ASN A 296 9.97 4.08 -19.45
C ASN A 296 9.32 4.39 -18.07
N ARG A 297 10.08 4.22 -16.98
CA ARG A 297 9.58 4.45 -15.61
C ARG A 297 8.98 5.85 -15.43
N HIS A 298 9.72 6.88 -15.83
CA HIS A 298 9.29 8.29 -15.79
C HIS A 298 7.96 8.51 -16.54
N GLY A 299 7.87 8.05 -17.78
CA GLY A 299 6.67 8.16 -18.60
C GLY A 299 5.48 7.42 -18.00
N SER A 300 5.72 6.26 -17.38
CA SER A 300 4.67 5.48 -16.74
C SER A 300 4.10 6.16 -15.49
N VAL A 301 4.94 6.84 -14.70
CA VAL A 301 4.50 7.65 -13.54
C VAL A 301 3.70 8.86 -14.00
N LEU A 302 4.17 9.58 -15.02
CA LEU A 302 3.40 10.68 -15.59
C LEU A 302 2.05 10.22 -16.16
N GLN A 303 2.00 9.01 -16.75
CA GLN A 303 0.77 8.44 -17.30
C GLN A 303 -0.26 8.10 -16.20
N ILE A 304 0.14 7.44 -15.11
CA ILE A 304 -0.81 7.13 -14.01
C ILE A 304 -1.31 8.41 -13.34
N MET A 305 -0.44 9.42 -13.23
CA MET A 305 -0.81 10.71 -12.62
C MET A 305 -1.78 11.53 -13.48
N LYS A 306 -1.91 11.28 -14.79
CA LYS A 306 -2.97 11.92 -15.60
C LYS A 306 -4.36 11.58 -15.10
N ALA A 307 -4.61 10.30 -14.77
CA ALA A 307 -5.89 9.88 -14.20
C ALA A 307 -6.05 10.38 -12.77
N ALA A 308 -4.99 10.26 -11.96
CA ALA A 308 -5.00 10.71 -10.57
C ALA A 308 -5.31 12.21 -10.45
N ASN A 309 -4.80 13.05 -11.35
CA ASN A 309 -5.05 14.49 -11.34
C ASN A 309 -6.51 14.87 -11.68
N VAL A 310 -7.31 13.93 -12.18
CA VAL A 310 -8.75 14.14 -12.41
C VAL A 310 -9.56 13.65 -11.22
N ASP A 311 -9.31 12.43 -10.72
CA ASP A 311 -10.01 11.86 -9.57
C ASP A 311 -9.15 10.82 -8.83
N GLN A 312 -8.46 11.25 -7.77
CA GLN A 312 -7.64 10.34 -6.96
C GLN A 312 -8.46 9.30 -6.20
N SER A 313 -9.69 9.64 -5.81
CA SER A 313 -10.49 8.85 -4.85
C SER A 313 -10.78 7.43 -5.36
N ARG A 314 -10.85 7.27 -6.68
CA ARG A 314 -11.11 6.01 -7.37
C ARG A 314 -9.91 5.38 -8.06
N MET A 315 -8.71 5.95 -7.91
CA MET A 315 -7.51 5.37 -8.49
C MET A 315 -7.35 3.91 -8.08
N LEU A 316 -7.15 3.06 -9.09
CA LEU A 316 -7.02 1.61 -8.99
C LEU A 316 -8.23 0.85 -8.44
N GLN A 317 -9.34 1.52 -8.13
CA GLN A 317 -10.53 0.84 -7.65
C GLN A 317 -11.07 -0.09 -8.73
N GLN A 318 -11.28 -1.35 -8.33
CA GLN A 318 -11.71 -2.41 -9.22
C GLN A 318 -13.24 -2.48 -9.33
N SER A 319 -13.77 -2.15 -10.49
CA SER A 319 -15.19 -2.30 -10.85
C SER A 319 -15.39 -3.54 -11.73
N ILE A 320 -16.34 -4.40 -11.37
CA ILE A 320 -16.60 -5.67 -12.05
C ILE A 320 -18.02 -5.70 -12.60
N CYS A 321 -18.14 -5.85 -13.91
CA CYS A 321 -19.41 -5.91 -14.65
C CYS A 321 -19.53 -7.25 -15.42
N TYR A 322 -20.76 -7.74 -15.55
CA TYR A 322 -21.07 -9.01 -16.19
C TYR A 322 -21.96 -8.82 -17.41
N VAL A 323 -21.45 -9.18 -18.59
CA VAL A 323 -22.22 -9.18 -19.84
C VAL A 323 -22.69 -10.60 -20.11
N ARG A 324 -23.86 -10.93 -19.56
CA ARG A 324 -24.42 -12.30 -19.59
C ARG A 324 -24.73 -12.80 -21.00
N ALA A 325 -25.07 -11.91 -21.94
CA ALA A 325 -25.36 -12.28 -23.32
C ALA A 325 -24.16 -12.95 -24.01
N SER A 326 -22.95 -12.50 -23.71
CA SER A 326 -21.69 -13.01 -24.29
C SER A 326 -20.90 -13.89 -23.31
N ASN A 327 -21.43 -14.16 -22.11
CA ASN A 327 -20.71 -14.78 -20.99
C ASN A 327 -19.39 -14.08 -20.63
N TRP A 328 -19.34 -12.75 -20.73
CA TRP A 328 -18.12 -11.99 -20.45
C TRP A 328 -18.13 -11.36 -19.06
N THR A 329 -16.94 -11.26 -18.47
CA THR A 329 -16.69 -10.42 -17.30
C THR A 329 -15.76 -9.28 -17.67
N PHE A 330 -16.16 -8.06 -17.36
CA PHE A 330 -15.29 -6.89 -17.40
C PHE A 330 -14.78 -6.62 -15.98
N SER A 331 -13.49 -6.33 -15.86
CA SER A 331 -12.88 -5.87 -14.61
C SER A 331 -12.03 -4.64 -14.92
N VAL A 332 -12.44 -3.49 -14.44
CA VAL A 332 -11.79 -2.21 -14.69
C VAL A 332 -11.11 -1.75 -13.41
N SER A 333 -9.81 -1.53 -13.46
CA SER A 333 -9.04 -0.78 -12.46
C SER A 333 -8.95 0.66 -12.94
N TRP A 334 -9.70 1.56 -12.30
CA TRP A 334 -9.87 2.92 -12.80
C TRP A 334 -8.53 3.68 -12.86
N GLY A 335 -8.27 4.34 -13.99
CA GLY A 335 -7.01 5.04 -14.24
C GLY A 335 -5.79 4.16 -14.54
N TYR A 336 -5.95 2.82 -14.61
CA TYR A 336 -4.84 1.90 -14.85
C TYR A 336 -5.08 0.85 -15.93
N SER A 337 -6.03 -0.06 -15.74
CA SER A 337 -6.24 -1.18 -16.67
C SER A 337 -7.70 -1.59 -16.79
N ALA A 338 -8.02 -2.26 -17.89
CA ALA A 338 -9.30 -2.94 -18.07
C ALA A 338 -9.05 -4.37 -18.59
N HIS A 339 -9.75 -5.31 -18.00
CA HIS A 339 -9.72 -6.71 -18.37
C HIS A 339 -11.05 -7.15 -18.96
N VAL A 340 -10.98 -7.94 -20.04
CA VAL A 340 -12.12 -8.71 -20.55
C VAL A 340 -11.81 -10.20 -20.36
N TYR A 341 -12.72 -10.90 -19.70
CA TYR A 341 -12.70 -12.34 -19.57
C TYR A 341 -13.82 -12.93 -20.41
N GLU A 342 -13.49 -13.89 -21.27
CA GLU A 342 -14.48 -14.66 -22.06
C GLU A 342 -15.14 -15.77 -21.22
N ASN A 343 -15.41 -15.46 -19.95
CA ASN A 343 -16.11 -16.32 -19.01
C ASN A 343 -16.67 -15.47 -17.84
N ILE A 344 -17.66 -16.00 -17.13
CA ILE A 344 -18.21 -15.37 -15.92
C ILE A 344 -17.35 -15.77 -14.70
N PHE A 345 -16.61 -14.80 -14.15
CA PHE A 345 -15.79 -15.00 -12.96
C PHE A 345 -16.39 -14.34 -11.72
N PRO A 346 -16.44 -15.02 -10.56
CA PRO A 346 -16.92 -14.40 -9.34
C PRO A 346 -15.96 -13.30 -8.87
N ARG A 347 -16.53 -12.23 -8.28
CA ARG A 347 -15.74 -11.11 -7.72
C ARG A 347 -14.66 -11.58 -6.74
N SER A 348 -14.95 -12.61 -5.93
CA SER A 348 -13.99 -13.18 -4.97
C SER A 348 -12.73 -13.75 -5.63
N TYR A 349 -12.83 -14.20 -6.89
CA TYR A 349 -11.69 -14.68 -7.66
C TYR A 349 -10.94 -13.53 -8.33
N LEU A 350 -11.65 -12.54 -8.88
CA LEU A 350 -11.05 -11.41 -9.59
C LEU A 350 -10.35 -10.39 -8.67
N LYS A 351 -10.74 -10.34 -7.40
CA LYS A 351 -10.04 -9.58 -6.35
C LYS A 351 -8.67 -10.16 -6.01
N LEU A 352 -8.37 -11.40 -6.42
CA LEU A 352 -7.04 -11.97 -6.27
C LEU A 352 -6.15 -11.44 -7.41
N PRO A 353 -5.07 -10.71 -7.10
CA PRO A 353 -4.16 -10.22 -8.11
C PRO A 353 -3.54 -11.39 -8.88
N ILE A 354 -3.39 -11.19 -10.19
CA ILE A 354 -2.62 -12.12 -11.01
C ILE A 354 -1.15 -11.93 -10.61
N GLU A 355 -0.45 -13.02 -10.32
CA GLU A 355 0.97 -12.97 -9.93
C GLU A 355 1.87 -12.71 -11.15
N THR A 356 1.80 -11.49 -11.69
CA THR A 356 2.70 -10.97 -12.74
C THR A 356 4.04 -10.52 -12.17
N PHE A 357 4.07 -10.23 -10.87
CA PHE A 357 5.22 -9.77 -10.10
C PHE A 357 5.95 -10.94 -9.44
N ARG A 358 7.12 -10.65 -8.87
CA ARG A 358 7.99 -11.59 -8.16
C ARG A 358 8.23 -11.11 -6.73
N PRO A 359 8.60 -12.00 -5.79
CA PRO A 359 8.92 -11.60 -4.42
C PRO A 359 10.16 -10.70 -4.37
N TRP A 360 10.18 -9.74 -3.42
CA TRP A 360 11.34 -8.89 -3.13
C TRP A 360 12.60 -9.69 -2.84
N LEU A 361 12.44 -10.69 -1.97
CA LEU A 361 13.51 -11.54 -1.49
C LEU A 361 13.18 -12.99 -1.85
N ARG A 362 14.14 -13.70 -2.45
CA ARG A 362 14.02 -15.14 -2.71
C ARG A 362 13.93 -15.91 -1.40
N GLY A 363 13.24 -17.05 -1.40
CA GLY A 363 13.12 -17.88 -0.19
C GLY A 363 12.01 -18.92 -0.25
N TRP A 364 11.54 -19.33 0.93
CA TRP A 364 10.43 -20.27 1.09
C TRP A 364 9.10 -19.54 1.32
N PHE A 365 8.00 -20.15 0.88
CA PHE A 365 6.65 -19.60 1.01
C PHE A 365 6.19 -19.50 2.48
N PRO A 366 5.25 -18.60 2.81
CA PRO A 366 4.55 -17.65 1.92
C PRO A 366 5.41 -16.42 1.57
N PHE A 367 5.20 -15.84 0.38
CA PHE A 367 5.95 -14.67 -0.10
C PHE A 367 5.28 -13.32 0.13
N TYR A 368 3.96 -13.29 0.11
CA TYR A 368 3.18 -12.05 0.13
C TYR A 368 2.21 -12.06 1.30
N MET A 369 1.88 -10.86 1.79
CA MET A 369 0.87 -10.64 2.84
C MET A 369 -0.57 -10.78 2.32
N PHE A 370 -0.74 -11.29 1.11
CA PHE A 370 -2.03 -11.51 0.45
C PHE A 370 -1.96 -12.72 -0.49
N ASN A 371 -3.14 -13.25 -0.86
CA ASN A 371 -3.24 -14.36 -1.81
C ASN A 371 -3.22 -13.85 -3.25
N THR A 372 -2.56 -14.60 -4.12
CA THR A 372 -2.50 -14.35 -5.55
C THR A 372 -3.22 -15.46 -6.33
N ARG A 373 -3.47 -15.22 -7.61
CA ARG A 373 -3.76 -16.28 -8.58
C ARG A 373 -2.67 -16.33 -9.65
N ARG A 374 -2.37 -17.53 -10.13
CA ARG A 374 -1.33 -17.73 -11.14
C ARG A 374 -1.73 -17.14 -12.48
N VAL A 375 -0.73 -16.71 -13.25
CA VAL A 375 -0.89 -16.42 -14.67
C VAL A 375 -1.37 -17.70 -15.38
N SER A 376 -2.56 -17.67 -15.97
CA SER A 376 -3.14 -18.82 -16.67
C SER A 376 -2.71 -18.84 -18.14
N ARG A 377 -2.46 -20.04 -18.67
CA ARG A 377 -2.29 -20.29 -20.12
C ARG A 377 -3.58 -20.75 -20.79
N ASN A 378 -4.66 -20.88 -20.03
CA ASN A 378 -5.97 -21.23 -20.54
C ASN A 378 -6.62 -19.96 -21.15
N PRO A 379 -7.00 -19.98 -22.44
CA PRO A 379 -7.63 -18.83 -23.08
C PRO A 379 -9.00 -18.45 -22.50
N CYS A 380 -9.63 -19.33 -21.72
CA CYS A 380 -10.89 -19.03 -21.03
C CYS A 380 -10.69 -18.44 -19.62
N GLU A 381 -9.46 -18.40 -19.12
CA GLU A 381 -9.11 -17.86 -17.79
C GLU A 381 -8.22 -16.63 -17.87
N ALA A 382 -7.32 -16.58 -18.85
CA ALA A 382 -6.44 -15.44 -19.08
C ALA A 382 -7.25 -14.24 -19.59
N PRO A 383 -7.16 -13.06 -18.96
CA PRO A 383 -7.85 -11.88 -19.47
C PRO A 383 -7.24 -11.37 -20.77
N HIS A 384 -8.03 -10.60 -21.51
CA HIS A 384 -7.54 -9.61 -22.46
C HIS A 384 -7.13 -8.35 -21.70
N TRP A 385 -5.89 -7.91 -21.87
CA TRP A 385 -5.34 -6.74 -21.19
C TRP A 385 -5.49 -5.48 -22.03
N PHE A 386 -6.06 -4.45 -21.41
CA PHE A 386 -6.11 -3.09 -21.92
C PHE A 386 -5.56 -2.16 -20.85
N PHE A 387 -4.79 -1.16 -21.26
CA PHE A 387 -4.13 -0.23 -20.35
C PHE A 387 -4.62 1.19 -20.59
N PHE A 388 -4.69 1.98 -19.52
CA PHE A 388 -5.15 3.36 -19.55
C PHE A 388 -4.33 4.19 -20.55
N ASP A 389 -5.04 4.86 -21.45
CA ASP A 389 -4.46 5.62 -22.55
C ASP A 389 -4.75 7.12 -22.42
N SER A 390 -6.03 7.47 -22.28
CA SER A 390 -6.48 8.85 -22.21
C SER A 390 -7.71 9.04 -21.32
N ILE A 391 -7.94 10.28 -20.93
CA ILE A 391 -9.07 10.72 -20.11
C ILE A 391 -9.66 11.99 -20.72
N GLU A 392 -10.98 12.02 -20.85
CA GLU A 392 -11.76 13.12 -21.42
C GLU A 392 -12.83 13.55 -20.41
N GLN A 393 -12.92 14.85 -20.14
CA GLN A 393 -14.04 15.39 -19.36
C GLN A 393 -15.21 15.66 -20.30
N VAL A 394 -16.39 15.17 -19.94
CA VAL A 394 -17.63 15.33 -20.70
C VAL A 394 -18.71 15.94 -19.81
N ASP A 395 -19.79 16.45 -20.39
CA ASP A 395 -20.90 17.00 -19.63
C ASP A 395 -21.47 15.93 -18.68
N GLY A 396 -21.33 16.17 -17.37
CA GLY A 396 -21.81 15.27 -16.32
C GLY A 396 -20.89 14.12 -15.93
N GLY A 397 -19.68 14.01 -16.50
CA GLY A 397 -18.82 12.84 -16.27
C GLY A 397 -17.40 12.91 -16.78
N VAL A 398 -16.72 11.79 -16.67
CA VAL A 398 -15.37 11.53 -17.18
C VAL A 398 -15.38 10.24 -17.97
N VAL A 399 -14.76 10.27 -19.16
CA VAL A 399 -14.57 9.10 -20.01
C VAL A 399 -13.11 8.72 -20.01
N THR A 400 -12.81 7.50 -19.59
CA THR A 400 -11.46 6.93 -19.65
C THR A 400 -11.37 5.91 -20.78
N SER A 401 -10.32 6.02 -21.59
CA SER A 401 -10.03 5.09 -22.69
C SER A 401 -8.90 4.14 -22.30
N TYR A 402 -9.09 2.85 -22.57
CA TYR A 402 -8.13 1.79 -22.35
C TYR A 402 -7.82 1.11 -23.68
N THR A 403 -6.55 0.99 -24.03
CA THR A 403 -6.13 0.44 -25.33
C THR A 403 -5.31 -0.83 -25.15
N ARG A 404 -5.42 -1.72 -26.13
CA ARG A 404 -4.60 -2.94 -26.19
C ARG A 404 -3.18 -2.55 -26.61
N LYS A 405 -2.18 -2.86 -25.77
CA LYS A 405 -0.77 -2.54 -26.04
C LYS A 405 0.03 -3.69 -26.65
N PHE A 406 -0.47 -4.92 -26.53
CA PHE A 406 0.17 -6.11 -27.09
C PHE A 406 -0.86 -7.15 -27.53
N ILE A 407 -0.47 -7.98 -28.49
CA ILE A 407 -1.27 -9.11 -28.94
C ILE A 407 -1.24 -10.18 -27.85
N ARG A 408 -2.42 -10.73 -27.52
CA ARG A 408 -2.58 -11.73 -26.45
C ARG A 408 -1.83 -13.05 -26.72
N ASN A 409 -1.52 -13.33 -27.98
CA ASN A 409 -0.83 -14.54 -28.47
C ASN A 409 -1.42 -15.85 -27.90
N MET A 410 -2.74 -15.93 -27.87
CA MET A 410 -3.52 -17.09 -27.44
C MET A 410 -4.66 -17.32 -28.42
N THR A 411 -5.17 -18.55 -28.48
CA THR A 411 -6.42 -18.84 -29.18
C THR A 411 -7.61 -18.24 -28.44
N SER A 412 -8.72 -18.04 -29.13
CA SER A 412 -9.98 -17.61 -28.48
C SER A 412 -10.52 -18.71 -27.54
N CYS A 413 -11.34 -18.34 -26.56
CA CYS A 413 -11.95 -19.33 -25.66
C CYS A 413 -12.96 -20.19 -26.43
N SER A 414 -12.86 -21.52 -26.33
CA SER A 414 -13.74 -22.45 -27.07
C SER A 414 -15.19 -22.50 -26.56
N PHE A 415 -15.45 -21.97 -25.36
CA PHE A 415 -16.78 -22.02 -24.72
C PHE A 415 -17.59 -20.74 -24.94
N SER A 416 -17.02 -19.70 -25.56
CA SER A 416 -17.64 -18.39 -25.74
C SER A 416 -18.50 -18.28 -27.00
N CYS A 417 -19.29 -19.30 -27.38
CA CYS A 417 -20.28 -19.22 -28.48
C CYS A 417 -19.83 -18.40 -29.73
N ASP A 418 -18.58 -18.58 -30.19
CA ASP A 418 -17.93 -17.87 -31.31
C ASP A 418 -17.71 -16.35 -31.17
N ILE A 419 -17.93 -15.75 -29.99
CA ILE A 419 -17.70 -14.30 -29.75
C ILE A 419 -16.40 -14.13 -28.95
N SER A 420 -15.32 -13.84 -29.68
CA SER A 420 -14.00 -13.51 -29.12
C SER A 420 -13.86 -12.01 -28.84
N ALA A 421 -13.15 -11.66 -27.78
CA ALA A 421 -12.71 -10.30 -27.48
C ALA A 421 -11.37 -9.92 -28.14
N ASP A 422 -10.75 -10.84 -28.91
CA ASP A 422 -9.50 -10.56 -29.64
C ASP A 422 -9.59 -9.33 -30.56
N PRO A 423 -10.68 -9.09 -31.32
CA PRO A 423 -10.80 -7.93 -32.22
C PRO A 423 -10.95 -6.59 -31.50
N LEU A 424 -11.23 -6.57 -30.19
CA LEU A 424 -11.39 -5.33 -29.44
C LEU A 424 -10.06 -4.58 -29.35
N ALA A 425 -10.04 -3.36 -29.87
CA ALA A 425 -8.88 -2.47 -29.85
C ALA A 425 -8.86 -1.57 -28.59
N SER A 426 -10.03 -1.12 -28.14
CA SER A 426 -10.16 -0.24 -26.98
C SER A 426 -11.45 -0.46 -26.20
N ILE A 427 -11.45 0.02 -24.96
CA ILE A 427 -12.59 0.05 -24.05
C ILE A 427 -12.74 1.49 -23.55
N ARG A 428 -13.95 2.04 -23.64
CA ARG A 428 -14.29 3.34 -23.07
C ARG A 428 -15.17 3.11 -21.84
N VAL A 429 -14.83 3.77 -20.74
CA VAL A 429 -15.57 3.68 -19.48
C VAL A 429 -16.07 5.07 -19.13
N PHE A 430 -17.39 5.20 -19.03
CA PHE A 430 -18.07 6.40 -18.59
C PHE A 430 -18.22 6.35 -17.07
N SER A 431 -17.88 7.43 -16.40
CA SER A 431 -17.98 7.54 -14.95
C SER A 431 -18.52 8.91 -14.56
N PRO A 432 -19.43 9.01 -13.57
CA PRO A 432 -19.88 10.30 -13.07
C PRO A 432 -18.72 11.01 -12.37
N ILE A 433 -18.73 12.34 -12.37
CA ILE A 433 -17.81 13.12 -11.54
C ILE A 433 -18.16 12.85 -10.08
N THR A 434 -17.23 12.29 -9.31
CA THR A 434 -17.39 12.16 -7.86
C THR A 434 -17.47 13.58 -7.28
N PRO A 435 -18.60 14.00 -6.67
CA PRO A 435 -18.66 15.31 -6.06
C PRO A 435 -17.63 15.35 -4.92
N LYS A 436 -16.69 16.31 -4.97
CA LYS A 436 -15.95 16.68 -3.76
C LYS A 436 -16.99 17.21 -2.78
N GLU A 437 -17.21 16.54 -1.65
CA GLU A 437 -18.11 17.06 -0.62
C GLU A 437 -17.60 18.44 -0.17
N VAL A 438 -18.18 19.49 -0.73
CA VAL A 438 -18.15 20.82 -0.12
C VAL A 438 -19.09 20.73 1.05
N SER A 439 -18.56 20.93 2.26
CA SER A 439 -19.31 20.96 3.50
C SER A 439 -20.36 22.08 3.47
N SER A 440 -21.51 21.82 2.86
CA SER A 440 -22.73 22.57 3.07
C SER A 440 -23.60 21.75 3.99
N SER A 441 -23.71 22.22 5.23
CA SER A 441 -24.66 21.75 6.22
C SER A 441 -26.07 21.76 5.62
N HIS A 442 -26.70 20.59 5.43
CA HIS A 442 -28.15 20.40 5.45
C HIS A 442 -28.45 18.94 5.81
N ASP A 443 -29.58 18.79 6.50
CA ASP A 443 -29.89 17.72 7.44
C ASP A 443 -30.07 16.32 6.83
N GLY A 444 -29.68 15.35 7.67
CA GLY A 444 -30.16 13.96 7.77
C GLY A 444 -31.01 13.36 6.65
N GLU A 445 -30.37 12.52 5.85
CA GLU A 445 -30.95 11.26 5.38
C GLU A 445 -29.82 10.28 5.03
N GLU A 446 -29.87 9.08 5.61
CA GLU A 446 -28.92 7.99 5.36
C GLU A 446 -29.16 7.45 3.93
N PRO A 447 -28.18 7.46 3.00
CA PRO A 447 -28.39 6.92 1.67
C PRO A 447 -28.32 5.38 1.72
N PRO A 448 -29.20 4.66 1.01
CA PRO A 448 -29.12 3.22 0.95
C PRO A 448 -27.90 2.79 0.12
N LEU A 449 -27.34 1.62 0.46
CA LEU A 449 -26.35 0.90 -0.35
C LEU A 449 -26.81 0.84 -1.82
N GLN A 450 -26.26 1.70 -2.66
CA GLN A 450 -26.49 1.65 -4.11
C GLN A 450 -25.49 0.69 -4.74
N GLU A 451 -26.01 -0.35 -5.39
CA GLU A 451 -25.29 -1.04 -6.45
C GLU A 451 -25.02 -0.02 -7.56
N GLU A 452 -23.74 0.30 -7.80
CA GLU A 452 -23.36 1.08 -8.99
C GLU A 452 -23.65 0.24 -10.24
N GLN A 453 -24.71 0.61 -10.94
CA GLN A 453 -25.02 0.14 -12.27
C GLN A 453 -24.18 0.95 -13.27
N ILE A 454 -23.26 0.30 -13.96
CA ILE A 454 -22.54 0.90 -15.09
C ILE A 454 -23.48 0.85 -16.29
N ASP A 455 -24.02 2.01 -16.66
CA ASP A 455 -24.84 2.16 -17.85
C ASP A 455 -23.93 2.32 -19.08
N GLU A 456 -23.89 1.27 -19.90
CA GLU A 456 -23.34 1.21 -21.26
C GLU A 456 -21.81 1.20 -21.44
N VAL A 457 -21.33 0.08 -22.00
CA VAL A 457 -20.01 -0.04 -22.64
C VAL A 457 -20.25 0.00 -24.15
N GLU A 458 -19.94 1.12 -24.80
CA GLU A 458 -19.95 1.19 -26.27
C GLU A 458 -18.70 0.50 -26.85
N VAL A 459 -18.93 -0.48 -27.72
CA VAL A 459 -17.89 -1.14 -28.52
C VAL A 459 -17.85 -0.48 -29.90
N PRO A 460 -16.74 0.15 -30.32
CA PRO A 460 -16.65 0.72 -31.66
C PRO A 460 -16.48 -0.41 -32.70
N GLU A 461 -17.44 -0.58 -33.60
CA GLU A 461 -17.25 -1.33 -34.85
C GLU A 461 -16.52 -0.45 -35.87
N GLN A 462 -15.18 -0.45 -35.86
CA GLN A 462 -14.44 0.05 -37.02
C GLN A 462 -13.11 -0.68 -37.19
N GLN A 463 -13.04 -1.46 -38.27
CA GLN A 463 -11.86 -2.16 -38.74
C GLN A 463 -10.94 -1.14 -39.43
N ILE A 464 -9.78 -0.88 -38.85
CA ILE A 464 -8.71 -0.10 -39.48
C ILE A 464 -7.55 -1.05 -39.72
N ASP A 465 -7.37 -1.42 -40.99
CA ASP A 465 -6.19 -2.14 -41.48
C ASP A 465 -5.02 -1.16 -41.59
N ASP A 466 -4.11 -1.17 -40.63
CA ASP A 466 -2.77 -0.62 -40.81
C ASP A 466 -1.72 -1.69 -40.46
N ILE A 467 -1.10 -2.24 -41.50
CA ILE A 467 -0.03 -3.22 -41.41
C ILE A 467 1.26 -2.48 -41.01
N LEU A 468 1.59 -2.53 -39.72
CA LEU A 468 2.93 -2.23 -39.21
C LEU A 468 3.75 -3.53 -39.18
N LEU A 469 4.69 -3.65 -40.12
CA LEU A 469 5.71 -4.70 -40.11
C LEU A 469 6.65 -4.45 -38.93
N ILE A 470 6.52 -5.24 -37.88
CA ILE A 470 7.43 -5.26 -36.72
C ILE A 470 8.21 -6.56 -36.73
N ASP A 471 9.52 -6.44 -36.50
CA ASP A 471 10.49 -7.52 -36.44
C ASP A 471 10.10 -8.56 -35.35
N PRO A 472 9.86 -9.83 -35.70
CA PRO A 472 9.48 -10.89 -34.76
C PRO A 472 10.60 -11.28 -33.77
N HIS A 473 11.75 -10.61 -33.80
CA HIS A 473 12.88 -10.86 -32.89
C HIS A 473 13.19 -9.71 -31.90
N ASN A 474 12.35 -8.67 -31.80
CA ASN A 474 12.57 -7.64 -30.79
C ASN A 474 12.06 -8.09 -29.40
N HIS A 475 12.92 -8.80 -28.66
CA HIS A 475 12.77 -9.12 -27.24
C HIS A 475 13.36 -8.02 -26.33
N GLU A 476 13.15 -6.75 -26.63
CA GLU A 476 13.50 -5.67 -25.68
C GLU A 476 12.39 -5.54 -24.62
N TYR A 477 12.27 -6.57 -23.76
CA TYR A 477 12.11 -6.26 -22.34
C TYR A 477 13.53 -5.96 -21.88
N GLU A 478 13.80 -4.74 -21.43
CA GLU A 478 14.99 -4.52 -20.60
C GLU A 478 14.82 -5.45 -19.39
N ASP A 479 15.51 -6.60 -19.41
CA ASP A 479 15.76 -7.37 -18.21
C ASP A 479 16.40 -6.38 -17.25
N ILE A 480 15.70 -6.07 -16.16
CA ILE A 480 16.26 -5.26 -15.08
C ILE A 480 17.50 -6.04 -14.64
N THR A 481 18.69 -5.49 -14.91
CA THR A 481 19.96 -6.10 -14.53
C THR A 481 19.93 -6.32 -13.02
N ASP A 482 20.35 -7.51 -12.58
CA ASP A 482 20.37 -7.88 -11.15
C ASP A 482 21.05 -6.76 -10.30
N ASP A 483 22.05 -6.04 -10.85
CA ASP A 483 22.75 -4.90 -10.24
C ASP A 483 21.84 -3.80 -9.65
N ALA A 484 20.93 -3.22 -10.46
CA ALA A 484 20.02 -2.15 -9.99
C ALA A 484 19.02 -2.66 -8.94
N THR A 485 18.82 -3.97 -8.89
CA THR A 485 17.92 -4.61 -7.93
C THR A 485 18.62 -5.09 -6.67
N ASP A 486 19.94 -5.25 -6.72
CA ASP A 486 20.76 -5.52 -5.55
C ASP A 486 20.90 -4.21 -4.76
N GLU A 487 21.16 -3.07 -5.39
CA GLU A 487 21.25 -1.75 -4.70
C GLU A 487 20.03 -1.45 -3.81
N ALA A 488 18.79 -1.63 -4.30
CA ALA A 488 17.58 -1.37 -3.51
C ALA A 488 17.39 -2.36 -2.34
N VAL A 489 17.91 -3.59 -2.45
CA VAL A 489 17.89 -4.57 -1.35
C VAL A 489 19.04 -4.37 -0.39
N GLU A 490 20.21 -3.96 -0.87
CA GLU A 490 21.38 -3.65 -0.06
C GLU A 490 21.09 -2.46 0.87
N ASP A 491 20.42 -1.42 0.37
CA ASP A 491 19.99 -0.27 1.15
C ASP A 491 19.06 -0.68 2.31
N GLU A 492 18.15 -1.64 2.09
CA GLU A 492 17.17 -2.04 3.11
C GLU A 492 17.64 -3.15 4.07
N PHE A 493 18.44 -4.12 3.61
CA PHE A 493 18.63 -5.41 4.30
C PHE A 493 20.06 -5.85 4.61
N ASN A 494 21.11 -5.12 4.21
CA ASN A 494 22.49 -5.58 4.47
C ASN A 494 22.93 -5.39 5.94
N GLU A 495 22.55 -6.34 6.79
CA GLU A 495 23.24 -6.66 8.03
C GLU A 495 24.39 -7.63 7.67
N ASN A 496 25.64 -7.35 8.08
CA ASN A 496 26.77 -8.26 7.84
C ASN A 496 26.51 -9.61 8.54
N ASP A 497 25.92 -10.57 7.82
CA ASP A 497 25.73 -11.96 8.26
C ASP A 497 27.07 -12.73 8.23
N ASP A 498 28.04 -12.31 9.04
CA ASP A 498 29.22 -13.11 9.39
C ASP A 498 29.05 -13.69 10.81
N VAL A 499 28.14 -14.65 10.95
CA VAL A 499 28.20 -15.63 12.03
C VAL A 499 28.07 -17.03 11.42
N SER A 500 29.15 -17.48 10.77
CA SER A 500 29.36 -18.90 10.59
C SER A 500 29.86 -19.48 11.91
N SER A 501 29.00 -20.25 12.56
CA SER A 501 29.36 -21.17 13.64
C SER A 501 30.28 -22.26 13.07
N ASN A 502 31.57 -22.19 13.38
CA ASN A 502 32.49 -23.33 13.28
C ASN A 502 33.16 -23.51 14.64
N ASP A 503 32.41 -24.05 15.60
CA ASP A 503 32.97 -24.89 16.65
C ASP A 503 32.95 -26.32 16.12
N GLU A 504 34.13 -26.89 15.82
CA GLU A 504 34.49 -28.25 16.21
C GLU A 504 35.96 -28.59 15.83
N ASN A 505 36.67 -29.12 16.83
CA ASN A 505 37.93 -29.88 16.79
C ASN A 505 39.26 -29.11 16.81
N VAL A 506 39.65 -28.67 18.02
CA VAL A 506 41.06 -28.63 18.44
C VAL A 506 41.41 -30.00 18.99
N ASP A 507 42.16 -30.77 18.20
CA ASP A 507 42.85 -31.97 18.65
C ASP A 507 44.15 -31.60 19.34
N VAL A 508 44.45 -32.30 20.43
CA VAL A 508 45.58 -32.10 21.33
C VAL A 508 46.85 -32.71 20.73
N SER A 509 47.93 -31.94 20.63
CA SER A 509 49.28 -32.49 20.68
C SER A 509 50.29 -31.44 21.16
N ASP A 510 50.94 -31.80 22.28
CA ASP A 510 52.14 -31.26 22.95
C ASP A 510 52.08 -29.91 23.71
#